data_AF-A0A975WCJ3-F1
#
_entry.id   AF-A0A975WCJ3-F1
#
_cell.length_a   1.000
_cell.length_b   1.000
_cell.length_c   1.000
_cell.angle_alpha   90.00
_cell.angle_beta   90.00
_cell.angle_gamma   90.00
#
_symmetry.space_group_name_H-M   'P 1'
#
loop_
_entity.id
_entity.type
_entity.pdbx_description
1 polymer ?
#
loop_
_entity_poly.entity_id
_entity_poly.type
_entity_poly.pdbx_seq_one_letter_code
_entity_poly.pdbx_strand_id
1 'polypeptide(L)'
;VTEVFTPAGHWSSYPSHRHDEDDFPRITYLEETYYHRLNPASGFGVQRVYTEDGTLDECMAVHDGDVVLVPRGHHPCGAPYGFEMYYLNVMAGPRRNWRFLPDPAVKWIIDKDG
;
A
#
# COMPACT_ATOMS: atom_id res chain seq x y z
N VAL A 1 -7.95 10.42 -3.72
CA VAL A 1 -8.79 9.56 -2.87
C VAL A 1 -9.18 8.37 -3.71
N THR A 2 -8.97 7.17 -3.17
CA THR A 2 -9.29 5.88 -3.79
C THR A 2 -9.75 4.95 -2.68
N GLU A 3 -10.65 4.02 -2.99
CA GLU A 3 -11.01 2.94 -2.08
C GLU A 3 -10.76 1.58 -2.76
N VAL A 4 -10.36 0.59 -1.97
CA VAL A 4 -10.00 -0.75 -2.46
C VAL A 4 -10.63 -1.81 -1.57
N PHE A 5 -11.16 -2.86 -2.22
CA PHE A 5 -11.64 -4.07 -1.56
C PHE A 5 -10.68 -5.22 -1.87
N THR A 6 -10.14 -5.83 -0.82
CA THR A 6 -9.20 -6.94 -0.87
C THR A 6 -9.91 -8.19 -0.33
N PRO A 7 -10.28 -9.15 -1.21
CA PRO A 7 -10.92 -10.38 -0.77
C PRO A 7 -10.07 -11.19 0.20
N ALA A 8 -10.71 -12.04 0.99
CA ALA A 8 -10.03 -12.91 1.93
C ALA A 8 -8.94 -13.76 1.26
N GLY A 9 -7.72 -13.72 1.83
CA GLY A 9 -6.54 -14.41 1.31
C GLY A 9 -5.81 -13.68 0.16
N HIS A 10 -6.32 -12.53 -0.30
CA HIS A 10 -5.69 -11.78 -1.38
C HIS A 10 -4.75 -10.68 -0.86
N TRP A 11 -3.95 -10.15 -1.79
CA TRP A 11 -3.06 -9.02 -1.58
C TRP A 11 -3.43 -7.87 -2.52
N SER A 12 -3.25 -6.66 -2.04
CA SER A 12 -3.54 -5.40 -2.72
C SER A 12 -2.45 -4.38 -2.39
N SER A 13 -2.47 -3.24 -3.10
CA SER A 13 -1.27 -2.40 -3.25
C SER A 13 -0.03 -3.26 -3.61
N TYR A 14 -0.29 -4.29 -4.42
CA TYR A 14 0.65 -5.33 -4.83
C TYR A 14 0.49 -5.64 -6.34
N PRO A 15 1.57 -5.87 -7.12
CA PRO A 15 2.99 -5.78 -6.76
C PRO A 15 3.35 -4.42 -6.15
N SER A 16 4.22 -4.44 -5.14
CA SER A 16 4.42 -3.26 -4.29
C SER A 16 5.01 -2.08 -5.05
N HIS A 17 4.67 -0.87 -4.61
CA HIS A 17 5.09 0.37 -5.27
C HIS A 17 5.32 1.50 -4.27
N ARG A 18 6.05 2.53 -4.71
CA ARG A 18 6.32 3.76 -3.97
C ARG A 18 6.07 5.01 -4.79
N HIS A 19 5.80 6.11 -4.10
CA HIS A 19 5.61 7.47 -4.64
C HIS A 19 6.15 8.49 -3.63
N ASP A 20 7.45 8.41 -3.36
CA ASP A 20 8.13 9.06 -2.22
C ASP A 20 9.28 10.00 -2.63
N GLU A 21 9.38 10.35 -3.92
CA GLU A 21 10.37 11.28 -4.46
C GLU A 21 9.68 12.30 -5.38
N ASP A 22 10.12 13.57 -5.32
CA ASP A 22 9.66 14.62 -6.25
C ASP A 22 10.56 14.68 -7.50
N ASP A 23 10.38 13.72 -8.41
CA ASP A 23 11.19 13.54 -9.63
C ASP A 23 10.31 13.27 -10.86
N PHE A 24 9.45 14.24 -11.18
CA PHE A 24 8.55 14.15 -12.34
C PHE A 24 9.34 14.22 -13.67
N PRO A 25 9.07 13.35 -14.67
CA PRO A 25 7.89 12.48 -14.79
C PRO A 25 8.05 11.05 -14.28
N ARG A 26 9.21 10.68 -13.72
CA ARG A 26 9.50 9.30 -13.30
C ARG A 26 8.62 8.87 -12.12
N ILE A 27 8.54 9.70 -11.09
CA ILE A 27 7.82 9.47 -9.83
C ILE A 27 7.34 10.82 -9.27
N THR A 28 6.30 10.82 -8.46
CA THR A 28 5.86 12.01 -7.73
C THR A 28 5.82 11.74 -6.24
N TYR A 29 6.13 12.76 -5.44
CA TYR A 29 5.99 12.69 -3.99
C TYR A 29 4.52 12.82 -3.62
N LEU A 30 3.95 11.78 -3.03
CA LEU A 30 2.61 11.74 -2.48
C LEU A 30 2.67 11.02 -1.13
N GLU A 31 2.42 11.74 -0.03
CA GLU A 31 2.11 11.08 1.25
C GLU A 31 0.81 10.31 1.09
N GLU A 32 0.69 9.15 1.75
CA GLU A 32 -0.53 8.35 1.70
C GLU A 32 -0.97 7.86 3.09
N THR A 33 -2.27 7.90 3.35
CA THR A 33 -2.89 7.28 4.53
C THR A 33 -3.79 6.14 4.12
N TYR A 34 -3.84 5.07 4.91
CA TYR A 34 -4.74 3.93 4.74
C TYR A 34 -5.67 3.83 5.95
N TYR A 35 -6.97 4.07 5.79
CA TYR A 35 -7.98 3.75 6.80
C TYR A 35 -8.56 2.37 6.52
N HIS A 36 -8.34 1.40 7.42
CA HIS A 36 -8.70 0.00 7.22
C HIS A 36 -10.05 -0.35 7.83
N ARG A 37 -10.79 -1.23 7.16
CA ARG A 37 -11.97 -1.93 7.68
C ARG A 37 -11.85 -3.42 7.40
N LEU A 38 -12.37 -4.26 8.30
CA LEU A 38 -12.31 -5.71 8.20
C LEU A 38 -13.70 -6.34 8.36
N ASN A 39 -13.92 -7.44 7.64
CA ASN A 39 -15.11 -8.26 7.78
C ASN A 39 -14.75 -9.76 7.83
N PRO A 40 -14.96 -10.46 8.97
CA PRO A 40 -15.44 -9.94 10.26
C PRO A 40 -14.49 -8.92 10.92
N ALA A 41 -15.03 -7.97 11.68
CA ALA A 41 -14.25 -6.89 12.31
C ALA A 41 -13.28 -7.35 13.42
N SER A 42 -13.41 -8.59 13.90
CA SER A 42 -12.57 -9.16 14.96
C SER A 42 -11.23 -9.72 14.48
N GLY A 43 -10.93 -9.59 13.18
CA GLY A 43 -9.67 -10.04 12.59
C GLY A 43 -8.57 -9.00 12.60
N PHE A 44 -7.56 -9.27 11.77
CA PHE A 44 -6.50 -8.33 11.42
C PHE A 44 -6.23 -8.39 9.91
N GLY A 45 -5.67 -7.32 9.36
CA GLY A 45 -4.96 -7.30 8.08
C GLY A 45 -3.45 -7.17 8.34
N VAL A 46 -2.64 -7.41 7.32
CA VAL A 46 -1.20 -7.14 7.38
C VAL A 46 -0.88 -5.98 6.44
N GLN A 47 -0.24 -4.96 6.95
CA GLN A 47 0.39 -3.93 6.11
C GLN A 47 1.87 -3.88 6.43
N ARG A 48 2.70 -3.87 5.39
CA ARG A 48 4.14 -3.61 5.53
C ARG A 48 4.44 -2.25 4.91
N VAL A 49 5.33 -1.46 5.49
CA VAL A 49 5.87 -0.23 4.90
C VAL A 49 7.38 -0.31 4.95
N TYR A 50 8.03 -0.33 3.79
CA TYR A 50 9.48 -0.58 3.73
C TYR A 50 10.18 0.15 2.59
N THR A 51 11.48 0.41 2.73
CA THR A 51 12.35 0.94 1.67
C THR A 51 13.34 -0.11 1.19
N GLU A 52 13.82 0.02 -0.05
CA GLU A 52 14.78 -0.93 -0.66
C GLU A 52 16.10 -1.03 0.11
N ASP A 53 16.50 0.05 0.76
CA ASP A 53 17.69 0.12 1.60
C ASP A 53 17.47 -0.41 3.03
N GLY A 54 16.24 -0.79 3.38
CA GLY A 54 15.86 -1.30 4.70
C GLY A 54 15.90 -0.27 5.83
N THR A 55 16.10 1.02 5.55
CA THR A 55 16.13 2.08 6.59
C THR A 55 14.75 2.35 7.21
N LEU A 56 13.69 1.94 6.52
CA LEU A 56 12.34 1.76 7.05
C LEU A 56 11.91 0.35 6.66
N ASP A 57 11.44 -0.45 7.63
CA ASP A 57 10.87 -1.77 7.38
C ASP A 57 9.97 -2.17 8.56
N GLU A 58 8.72 -1.70 8.51
CA GLU A 58 7.73 -1.95 9.54
C GLU A 58 6.64 -2.89 9.00
N CYS A 59 6.32 -3.92 9.77
CA CYS A 59 5.22 -4.83 9.49
C CYS A 59 4.20 -4.74 10.63
N MET A 60 2.96 -4.41 10.29
CA MET A 60 1.90 -4.09 11.24
C MET A 60 0.72 -5.03 11.03
N ALA A 61 0.17 -5.52 12.14
CA ALA A 61 -1.17 -6.10 12.17
C ALA A 61 -2.17 -4.95 12.35
N VAL A 62 -2.93 -4.63 11.30
CA VAL A 62 -3.96 -3.59 11.31
C VAL A 62 -5.31 -4.19 11.68
N HIS A 63 -6.07 -3.53 12.55
CA HIS A 63 -7.42 -3.96 12.95
C HIS A 63 -8.50 -3.08 12.31
N ASP A 64 -9.77 -3.47 12.49
CA ASP A 64 -10.90 -2.69 11.99
C ASP A 64 -10.89 -1.25 12.56
N GLY A 65 -10.84 -0.26 11.69
CA GLY A 65 -10.81 1.16 12.04
C GLY A 65 -9.42 1.77 12.22
N ASP A 66 -8.34 0.97 12.10
CA ASP A 66 -6.98 1.49 12.22
C ASP A 66 -6.58 2.35 11.01
N VAL A 67 -5.64 3.26 11.25
CA VAL A 67 -5.00 4.09 10.22
C VAL A 67 -3.50 3.82 10.17
N VAL A 68 -2.98 3.58 8.96
CA VAL A 68 -1.54 3.53 8.70
C VAL A 68 -1.12 4.75 7.88
N LEU A 69 0.00 5.34 8.28
CA LEU A 69 0.66 6.41 7.55
C LEU A 69 1.80 5.83 6.72
N VAL A 70 1.87 6.19 5.45
CA VAL A 70 2.94 5.81 4.52
C VAL A 70 3.73 7.07 4.16
N PRO A 71 4.79 7.40 4.92
CA PRO A 71 5.58 8.61 4.66
C PRO A 71 6.55 8.43 3.48
N ARG A 72 6.97 7.19 3.20
CA ARG A 72 7.85 6.80 2.09
C ARG A 72 7.84 5.27 1.92
N GLY A 73 8.39 4.79 0.81
CA GLY A 73 8.61 3.38 0.56
C GLY A 73 7.41 2.61 0.01
N HIS A 74 7.63 1.31 -0.14
CA HIS A 74 6.73 0.29 -0.64
C HIS A 74 5.74 -0.15 0.44
N HIS A 75 4.47 -0.31 0.10
CA HIS A 75 3.41 -0.43 1.10
C HIS A 75 2.29 -1.44 0.75
N PRO A 76 2.60 -2.74 0.61
CA PRO A 76 1.60 -3.75 0.26
C PRO A 76 0.68 -4.08 1.44
N CYS A 77 -0.55 -4.48 1.13
CA CYS A 77 -1.56 -4.90 2.10
C CYS A 77 -2.01 -6.34 1.81
N GLY A 78 -2.12 -7.17 2.86
CA GLY A 78 -2.54 -8.57 2.77
C GLY A 78 -3.73 -8.85 3.68
N ALA A 79 -4.78 -9.45 3.12
CA ALA A 79 -5.95 -9.91 3.87
C ALA A 79 -5.76 -11.39 4.25
N PRO A 80 -5.79 -11.77 5.54
CA PRO A 80 -5.79 -13.18 5.94
C PRO A 80 -6.99 -13.93 5.39
N TYR A 81 -6.84 -15.24 5.22
CA TYR A 81 -7.98 -16.10 4.85
C TYR A 81 -9.08 -16.00 5.91
N GLY A 82 -10.34 -15.87 5.46
CA GLY A 82 -11.52 -15.68 6.32
C GLY A 82 -11.86 -14.22 6.66
N PHE A 83 -11.04 -13.25 6.25
CA PHE A 83 -11.26 -11.83 6.50
C PHE A 83 -11.17 -11.02 5.21
N GLU A 84 -12.25 -10.35 4.83
CA GLU A 84 -12.21 -9.33 3.79
C GLU A 84 -11.65 -8.04 4.36
N MET A 85 -10.84 -7.33 3.58
CA MET A 85 -10.23 -6.07 3.98
C MET A 85 -10.63 -4.96 3.00
N TYR A 86 -11.08 -3.84 3.53
CA TYR A 86 -11.32 -2.61 2.79
C TYR A 86 -10.35 -1.55 3.28
N TYR A 87 -9.89 -0.67 2.39
CA TYR A 87 -9.24 0.55 2.84
C TYR A 87 -9.59 1.75 1.97
N LEU A 88 -9.65 2.92 2.64
CA LEU A 88 -9.79 4.23 2.03
C LEU A 88 -8.43 4.94 2.05
N ASN A 89 -7.95 5.33 0.86
CA ASN A 89 -6.70 6.06 0.69
C ASN A 89 -6.93 7.55 0.46
N VAL A 90 -6.11 8.36 1.12
CA VAL A 90 -5.93 9.78 0.81
C VAL A 90 -4.47 9.99 0.46
N MET A 91 -4.23 10.60 -0.70
CA MET A 91 -2.90 10.96 -1.19
C MET A 91 -2.81 12.46 -1.45
N ALA A 92 -1.72 13.07 -1.04
CA ALA A 92 -1.43 14.48 -1.31
C ALA A 92 0.08 14.74 -1.43
N GLY A 93 0.43 15.73 -2.23
CA GLY A 93 1.80 16.17 -2.44
C GLY A 93 1.85 17.42 -3.31
N PRO A 94 3.04 17.97 -3.60
CA PRO A 94 3.20 19.22 -4.34
C PRO A 94 2.63 19.16 -5.77
N ARG A 95 2.50 17.95 -6.33
CA ARG A 95 1.96 17.72 -7.67
C ARG A 95 0.84 16.68 -7.66
N ARG A 96 -0.35 17.07 -8.11
CA ARG A 96 -1.52 16.18 -8.23
C ARG A 96 -1.45 15.28 -9.47
N ASN A 97 -0.46 14.39 -9.50
CA ASN A 97 -0.31 13.33 -10.50
C ASN A 97 0.13 12.06 -9.78
N TRP A 98 -0.56 10.94 -10.01
CA TRP A 98 -0.15 9.65 -9.45
C TRP A 98 0.87 9.01 -10.39
N ARG A 99 2.16 9.07 -10.02
CA ARG A 99 3.28 8.41 -10.69
C ARG A 99 4.07 7.66 -9.63
N PHE A 100 4.17 6.36 -9.78
CA PHE A 100 4.80 5.47 -8.82
C PHE A 100 5.84 4.58 -9.51
N LEU A 101 6.75 4.02 -8.72
CA LEU A 101 7.68 2.99 -9.17
C LEU A 101 7.39 1.68 -8.44
N PRO A 102 7.34 0.54 -9.14
CA PRO A 102 7.23 -0.76 -8.48
C PRO A 102 8.55 -1.12 -7.80
N ASP A 103 8.48 -1.95 -6.76
CA ASP A 103 9.67 -2.59 -6.19
C ASP A 103 10.36 -3.45 -7.27
N PRO A 104 11.64 -3.19 -7.60
CA PRO A 104 12.39 -3.96 -8.59
C PRO A 104 12.35 -5.47 -8.37
N ALA A 105 12.27 -5.94 -7.11
CA ALA A 105 12.25 -7.36 -6.77
C ALA A 105 10.97 -8.08 -7.21
N VAL A 106 9.84 -7.37 -7.33
CA VAL A 106 8.53 -7.92 -7.73
C VAL A 106 7.99 -7.31 -9.02
N LYS A 107 8.73 -6.39 -9.67
CA LYS A 107 8.36 -5.77 -10.95
C LYS A 107 8.04 -6.79 -12.04
N TRP A 108 8.72 -7.94 -12.05
CA TRP A 108 8.48 -9.00 -13.03
C TRP A 108 7.03 -9.51 -13.05
N ILE A 109 6.28 -9.36 -11.96
CA ILE A 109 4.85 -9.71 -11.90
C ILE A 109 4.05 -8.76 -12.81
N ILE A 110 4.34 -7.46 -12.75
CA ILE A 110 3.69 -6.45 -13.61
C ILE A 110 4.02 -6.71 -15.07
N ASP A 111 5.30 -6.97 -15.39
CA ASP A 111 5.75 -7.18 -16.76
C ASP A 111 5.17 -8.46 -17.38
N LYS A 112 4.79 -9.43 -16.55
CA LYS A 112 4.15 -10.67 -16.98
C LYS A 112 2.67 -10.50 -17.26
N ASP A 113 1.98 -9.69 -16.46
CA ASP A 113 0.50 -9.60 -16.45
C ASP A 113 -0.04 -8.39 -17.25
N GLY A 114 0.83 -7.51 -17.75
CA GLY A 114 0.49 -6.33 -18.58
C GLY A 114 0.63 -6.56 -20.08
#